data_AF-A0A9D2CDG0-F1
#
_entry.id   AF-A0A9D2CDG0-F1
#
_cell.length_a   1.000
_cell.length_b   1.000
_cell.length_c   1.000
_cell.angle_alpha   90.00
_cell.angle_beta   90.00
_cell.angle_gamma   90.00
#
_symmetry.space_group_name_H-M   'P 1'
#
loop_
_entity.id
_entity.type
_entity.pdbx_description
1 polymer ?
#
loop_
_entity_poly.entity_id
_entity_poly.type
_entity_poly.pdbx_seq_one_letter_code
_entity_poly.pdbx_strand_id
1 'polypeptide(L)'
;MEKELDAKGFVRNHTFKGSDCTVIVDAENGQIALLFRWNPFAYFVLPTSRISKAWVDDGRFGAGFMEGSNRVSFLFLADGVKVRVNTFFSNKRWRMDSDYILTGISKADMMVKILEAARTQNV
;
A
#
# COMPACT_ATOMS: atom_id res chain seq x y z
N MET A 1 -2.82 14.13 -11.84
CA MET A 1 -3.27 12.77 -11.47
C MET A 1 -4.74 12.68 -11.05
N GLU A 2 -5.18 13.11 -9.85
CA GLU A 2 -6.57 12.81 -9.39
C GLU A 2 -7.65 13.31 -10.38
N LYS A 3 -7.54 14.56 -10.86
CA LYS A 3 -8.45 15.12 -11.88
C LYS A 3 -8.39 14.39 -13.22
N GLU A 4 -7.24 13.83 -13.58
CA GLU A 4 -7.07 13.07 -14.83
C GLU A 4 -7.64 11.66 -14.71
N LEU A 5 -7.57 11.05 -13.53
CA LEU A 5 -8.22 9.78 -13.22
C LEU A 5 -9.74 9.95 -13.25
N ASP A 6 -10.26 11.01 -12.63
CA ASP A 6 -11.70 11.34 -12.67
C ASP A 6 -12.18 11.56 -14.11
N ALA A 7 -11.40 12.27 -14.94
CA ALA A 7 -11.71 12.48 -16.36
C ALA A 7 -11.67 11.19 -17.19
N LYS A 8 -10.98 10.15 -16.71
CA LYS A 8 -10.91 8.82 -17.33
C LYS A 8 -11.99 7.86 -16.79
N GLY A 9 -12.89 8.34 -15.93
CA GLY A 9 -13.96 7.53 -15.33
C GLY A 9 -13.49 6.63 -14.18
N PHE A 10 -12.31 6.89 -13.62
CA PHE A 10 -11.77 6.13 -12.49
C PHE A 10 -12.54 6.49 -11.20
N VAL A 11 -13.16 5.50 -10.57
CA VAL A 11 -13.93 5.68 -9.34
C VAL A 11 -13.01 5.47 -8.15
N ARG A 12 -12.73 6.52 -7.39
CA ARG A 12 -11.73 6.49 -6.31
C ARG A 12 -12.32 5.96 -5.00
N ASN A 13 -12.59 4.66 -4.90
CA ASN A 13 -13.15 4.07 -3.67
C ASN A 13 -12.21 4.24 -2.47
N HIS A 14 -10.90 4.01 -2.67
CA HIS A 14 -9.89 4.16 -1.62
C HIS A 14 -8.64 4.89 -2.12
N THR A 15 -8.23 5.94 -1.42
CA THR A 15 -6.96 6.64 -1.67
C THR A 15 -6.05 6.47 -0.48
N PHE A 16 -4.89 5.85 -0.70
CA PHE A 16 -3.85 5.68 0.28
C PHE A 16 -2.62 6.50 -0.07
N LYS A 17 -2.30 7.50 0.75
CA LYS A 17 -1.11 8.34 0.60
C LYS A 17 0.01 7.79 1.49
N GLY A 18 0.84 6.90 0.93
CA GLY A 18 2.03 6.39 1.58
C GLY A 18 3.21 7.35 1.51
N SER A 19 4.27 7.04 2.28
CA SER A 19 5.47 7.90 2.34
C SER A 19 6.21 8.03 1.01
N ASP A 20 6.19 6.95 0.20
CA ASP A 20 6.94 6.86 -1.07
C ASP A 20 6.03 6.65 -2.29
N CYS A 21 4.77 6.27 -2.07
CA CYS A 21 3.82 5.96 -3.12
C CYS A 21 2.40 6.30 -2.68
N THR A 22 1.65 6.98 -3.54
CA THR A 22 0.20 7.08 -3.43
C THR A 22 -0.44 5.96 -4.24
N VAL A 23 -1.30 5.19 -3.60
CA VAL A 23 -2.09 4.12 -4.22
C VAL A 23 -3.54 4.55 -4.21
N ILE A 24 -4.20 4.51 -5.36
CA ILE A 24 -5.63 4.76 -5.48
C ILE A 24 -6.26 3.49 -6.04
N VAL A 25 -7.26 2.96 -5.35
CA VAL A 25 -7.99 1.76 -5.75
C VAL A 25 -9.36 2.16 -6.25
N ASP A 26 -9.65 1.74 -7.47
CA ASP A 26 -10.96 1.69 -8.08
C ASP A 26 -11.45 0.25 -8.00
N ALA A 27 -12.37 0.00 -7.07
CA ALA A 27 -12.98 -1.31 -6.87
C ALA A 27 -14.09 -1.57 -7.90
N GLU A 28 -14.71 -0.53 -8.45
CA GLU A 28 -15.83 -0.66 -9.41
C GLU A 28 -15.34 -1.13 -10.77
N ASN A 29 -14.26 -0.54 -11.27
CA ASN A 29 -13.60 -0.96 -12.51
C ASN A 29 -12.43 -1.94 -12.25
N GLY A 30 -12.13 -2.21 -10.98
CA GLY A 30 -11.03 -3.06 -10.52
C GLY A 30 -9.68 -2.66 -11.10
N GLN A 31 -9.36 -1.38 -10.93
CA GLN A 31 -8.09 -0.78 -11.34
C GLN A 31 -7.36 -0.21 -10.13
N ILE A 32 -6.04 -0.16 -10.21
CA ILE A 32 -5.20 0.55 -9.25
C ILE A 32 -4.38 1.60 -9.99
N ALA A 33 -4.30 2.79 -9.42
CA ALA A 33 -3.41 3.84 -9.85
C ALA A 33 -2.28 4.01 -8.83
N LEU A 34 -1.05 4.02 -9.32
CA LEU A 34 0.17 4.18 -8.52
C LEU A 34 0.88 5.45 -8.93
N LEU A 35 1.21 6.28 -7.93
CA LEU A 35 2.03 7.47 -8.09
C LEU A 35 3.21 7.39 -7.16
N PHE A 36 4.41 7.33 -7.73
CA PHE A 36 5.64 7.30 -6.96
C PHE A 36 6.08 8.72 -6.62
N ARG A 37 6.48 8.94 -5.37
CA ARG A 37 7.01 10.23 -4.91
C ARG A 37 8.23 10.68 -5.70
N TRP A 38 9.07 9.73 -6.11
CA TRP A 38 10.30 9.96 -6.86
C TRP A 38 10.07 10.16 -8.37
N ASN A 39 8.85 9.93 -8.86
CA ASN A 39 8.45 10.22 -10.23
C ASN A 39 7.02 10.78 -10.26
N PRO A 40 6.80 12.02 -9.77
CA PRO A 40 5.45 12.57 -9.59
C PRO A 40 4.76 12.96 -10.90
N PHE A 41 5.47 12.93 -12.03
CA PHE A 41 4.95 13.30 -13.35
C PHE A 41 4.39 12.11 -14.13
N ALA A 42 4.67 10.88 -13.68
CA ALA A 42 4.13 9.67 -14.28
C ALA A 42 3.38 8.85 -13.22
N TYR A 43 2.16 8.45 -13.56
CA TYR A 43 1.36 7.50 -12.80
C TYR A 43 1.12 6.25 -13.63
N PHE A 44 0.99 5.12 -12.94
CA PHE A 44 0.75 3.83 -13.56
C PHE A 44 -0.66 3.37 -13.20
N VAL A 45 -1.49 3.09 -14.20
CA VAL A 45 -2.81 2.49 -14.00
C VAL A 45 -2.72 1.03 -14.44
N LEU A 46 -3.07 0.12 -13.54
CA LEU A 46 -2.97 -1.32 -13.75
C LEU A 46 -4.28 -1.98 -13.29
N PRO A 47 -4.81 -2.98 -14.00
CA PRO A 47 -5.92 -3.78 -13.47
C PRO A 47 -5.48 -4.55 -12.21
N THR A 48 -6.39 -4.70 -11.25
CA THR A 48 -6.16 -5.44 -9.99
C THR A 48 -5.83 -6.90 -10.22
N SER A 49 -6.27 -7.48 -11.35
CA SER A 49 -5.98 -8.85 -11.77
C SER A 49 -4.50 -9.14 -12.00
N ARG A 50 -3.68 -8.11 -12.27
CA ARG A 50 -2.22 -8.23 -12.40
C ARG A 50 -1.50 -8.33 -11.05
N ILE A 51 -2.21 -8.11 -9.94
CA ILE A 51 -1.66 -8.26 -8.61
C ILE A 51 -1.68 -9.73 -8.23
N SER A 52 -0.51 -10.36 -8.16
CA SER A 52 -0.41 -11.79 -7.84
C SER A 52 -0.45 -12.06 -6.34
N LYS A 53 0.03 -11.12 -5.52
CA LYS A 53 0.08 -11.24 -4.06
C LYS A 53 0.12 -9.88 -3.39
N ALA A 54 -0.49 -9.74 -2.22
CA ALA A 54 -0.32 -8.64 -1.28
C ALA A 54 -0.03 -9.18 0.13
N TRP A 55 0.77 -8.48 0.94
CA TRP A 55 1.06 -8.86 2.33
C TRP A 55 1.59 -7.68 3.15
N VAL A 56 1.56 -7.82 4.47
CA VAL A 56 2.10 -6.85 5.42
C VAL A 56 3.55 -7.19 5.78
N ASP A 57 4.39 -6.16 5.85
CA ASP A 57 5.78 -6.18 6.36
C ASP A 57 5.83 -5.22 7.55
N ASP A 58 5.85 -5.79 8.75
CA ASP A 58 5.90 -5.07 10.02
C ASP A 58 7.29 -4.46 10.31
N GLY A 59 8.28 -4.75 9.45
CA GLY A 59 9.64 -4.24 9.56
C GLY A 59 10.32 -4.62 10.88
N ARG A 60 9.89 -5.72 11.52
CA ARG A 60 10.43 -6.20 12.78
C ARG A 60 11.90 -6.61 12.63
N PHE A 61 12.74 -6.14 13.54
CA PHE A 61 14.13 -6.56 13.67
C PHE A 61 14.59 -6.54 15.13
N GLY A 62 15.72 -7.21 15.39
CA GLY A 62 16.23 -7.43 16.75
C GLY A 62 15.61 -8.67 17.42
N ALA A 63 15.92 -8.87 18.70
CA ALA A 63 15.42 -10.00 19.48
C ALA A 63 15.17 -9.61 20.95
N GLY A 64 14.16 -10.22 21.57
CA GLY A 64 13.81 -9.98 22.98
C GLY A 64 13.50 -8.51 23.26
N PHE A 65 14.09 -7.94 24.31
CA PHE A 65 13.89 -6.53 24.66
C PHE A 65 14.43 -5.53 23.61
N MET A 66 15.28 -6.01 22.68
CA MET A 66 15.79 -5.22 21.56
C MET A 66 14.92 -5.36 20.30
N GLU A 67 13.79 -6.06 20.38
CA GLU A 67 12.84 -6.13 19.28
C GLU A 67 12.19 -4.77 19.02
N GLY A 68 12.01 -4.43 17.75
CA GLY A 68 11.26 -3.25 17.35
C GLY A 68 11.23 -3.07 15.85
N SER A 69 10.59 -1.99 15.44
CA SER A 69 10.49 -1.58 14.05
C SER A 69 10.55 -0.07 13.94
N ASN A 70 11.03 0.42 12.81
CA ASN A 70 10.97 1.83 12.45
C ASN A 70 10.13 2.06 11.19
N ARG A 71 9.56 1.00 10.61
CA ARG A 71 8.79 1.05 9.37
C ARG A 71 7.77 -0.07 9.32
N VAL A 72 6.53 0.28 9.00
CA VAL A 72 5.51 -0.68 8.61
C VAL A 72 5.09 -0.38 7.18
N SER A 73 4.93 -1.42 6.39
CA SER A 73 4.52 -1.32 5.00
C SER A 73 3.58 -2.45 4.60
N PHE A 74 2.75 -2.21 3.60
CA PHE A 74 2.22 -3.31 2.80
C PHE A 74 2.99 -3.39 1.49
N LEU A 75 3.12 -4.61 0.98
CA LEU A 75 3.75 -4.89 -0.29
C LEU A 75 2.78 -5.66 -1.16
N PHE A 76 2.93 -5.48 -2.46
CA PHE A 76 2.25 -6.32 -3.43
C PHE A 76 3.13 -6.53 -4.67
N LEU A 77 2.86 -7.63 -5.36
CA LEU A 77 3.50 -8.00 -6.61
C LEU A 77 2.55 -7.69 -7.76
N ALA A 78 2.92 -6.76 -8.64
CA ALA A 78 2.22 -6.47 -9.88
C ALA A 78 3.11 -6.88 -11.06
N ASP A 79 2.67 -7.82 -11.89
CA ASP A 79 3.46 -8.35 -13.02
C ASP A 79 4.89 -8.81 -12.61
N GLY A 80 5.04 -9.37 -11.40
CA GLY A 80 6.33 -9.79 -10.84
C GLY A 80 7.19 -8.66 -10.25
N VAL A 81 6.77 -7.39 -10.41
CA VAL A 81 7.41 -6.23 -9.80
C VAL A 81 6.88 -6.03 -8.39
N LYS A 82 7.79 -5.96 -7.41
CA LYS A 82 7.46 -5.71 -6.01
C LYS A 82 7.31 -4.22 -5.74
N VAL A 83 6.09 -3.82 -5.38
CA VAL A 83 5.78 -2.47 -4.92
C VAL A 83 5.69 -2.49 -3.40
N ARG A 84 6.42 -1.57 -2.75
CA ARG A 84 6.36 -1.36 -1.30
C ARG A 84 5.74 -0.01 -1.02
N VAL A 85 4.81 0.01 -0.07
CA VAL A 85 4.11 1.23 0.34
C VAL A 85 4.12 1.31 1.87
N ASN A 86 4.80 2.33 2.39
CA ASN A 86 4.94 2.53 3.84
C ASN A 86 3.66 3.12 4.43
N THR A 87 3.12 2.46 5.45
CA THR A 87 2.01 2.94 6.30
C THR A 87 2.51 3.64 7.55
N PHE A 88 3.75 3.35 7.95
CA PHE A 88 4.48 4.02 9.00
C PHE A 88 5.96 4.08 8.66
N PHE A 89 6.61 5.21 8.94
CA PHE A 89 8.06 5.36 8.83
C PHE A 89 8.56 6.35 9.89
N SER A 90 9.64 6.01 10.57
CA SER A 90 10.27 6.85 11.59
C SER A 90 11.79 6.71 11.54
N ASN A 91 12.49 7.78 11.93
CA ASN A 91 13.94 7.74 12.17
C ASN A 91 14.29 7.12 13.53
N LYS A 92 13.28 6.84 14.37
CA LYS A 92 13.43 6.19 15.68
C LYS A 92 12.89 4.76 15.62
N ARG A 93 13.49 3.86 16.39
CA ARG A 93 12.99 2.50 16.62
C ARG A 93 11.89 2.54 17.67
N TRP A 94 10.77 1.90 17.36
CA TRP A 94 9.63 1.75 18.23
C TRP A 94 9.45 0.28 18.60
N ARG A 95 8.93 0.03 19.80
CA ARG A 95 8.55 -1.32 20.21
C ARG A 95 7.35 -1.79 19.39
N MET A 96 7.24 -3.11 19.20
CA MET A 96 6.15 -3.71 18.43
C MET A 96 4.77 -3.47 19.06
N ASP A 97 4.72 -3.24 20.37
CA ASP A 97 3.51 -2.93 21.14
C ASP A 97 3.17 -1.43 21.17
N SER A 98 3.93 -0.57 20.48
CA SER A 98 3.63 0.86 20.43
C SER A 98 2.45 1.17 19.51
N ASP A 99 1.63 2.15 19.89
CA ASP A 99 0.46 2.60 19.11
C ASP A 99 0.83 2.98 17.67
N TYR A 100 2.03 3.50 17.45
CA TYR A 100 2.54 3.83 16.12
C TYR A 100 2.67 2.60 15.22
N ILE A 101 3.28 1.53 15.74
CA ILE A 101 3.47 0.28 15.00
C ILE A 101 2.14 -0.42 14.81
N LEU A 102 1.32 -0.54 15.86
CA LEU A 102 0.01 -1.18 15.79
C LEU A 102 -0.92 -0.48 14.80
N THR A 103 -0.93 0.86 14.79
CA THR A 103 -1.69 1.66 13.81
C THR A 103 -1.15 1.46 12.39
N GLY A 104 0.17 1.40 12.23
CA GLY A 104 0.82 1.13 10.95
C GLY A 104 0.43 -0.24 10.37
N ILE A 105 0.41 -1.27 11.23
CA ILE A 105 0.02 -2.65 10.87
C ILE A 105 -1.46 -2.67 10.50
N SER A 106 -2.34 -2.09 11.32
CA SER A 106 -3.78 -2.03 11.05
C SER A 106 -4.11 -1.37 9.69
N LYS A 107 -3.43 -0.27 9.36
CA LYS A 107 -3.55 0.36 8.03
C LYS A 107 -3.04 -0.55 6.91
N ALA A 108 -1.93 -1.25 7.13
CA ALA A 108 -1.37 -2.17 6.14
C ALA A 108 -2.30 -3.35 5.89
N ASP A 109 -2.85 -3.96 6.95
CA ASP A 109 -3.83 -5.05 6.87
C ASP A 109 -5.10 -4.63 6.13
N MET A 110 -5.61 -3.43 6.41
CA MET A 110 -6.75 -2.88 5.69
C MET A 110 -6.47 -2.78 4.19
N MET A 111 -5.29 -2.28 3.80
CA MET A 111 -4.93 -2.13 2.39
C MET A 111 -4.75 -3.47 1.69
N VAL A 112 -4.14 -4.45 2.35
CA VAL A 112 -4.02 -5.82 1.80
C VAL A 112 -5.41 -6.41 1.55
N LYS A 113 -6.34 -6.29 2.51
CA LYS A 113 -7.73 -6.77 2.35
C LYS A 113 -8.46 -6.09 1.19
N ILE A 114 -8.30 -4.77 1.03
CA ILE A 114 -8.89 -4.03 -0.09
C ILE A 114 -8.33 -4.54 -1.43
N LEU A 115 -7.02 -4.73 -1.53
CA LEU A 115 -6.40 -5.25 -2.76
C LEU A 115 -6.83 -6.69 -3.07
N GLU A 116 -6.96 -7.54 -2.07
CA GLU A 116 -7.44 -8.92 -2.23
C GLU A 116 -8.92 -8.96 -2.66
N ALA A 117 -9.77 -8.11 -2.06
CA ALA A 117 -11.17 -7.98 -2.45
C ALA A 117 -11.32 -7.47 -3.89
N ALA A 118 -10.59 -6.41 -4.24
CA ALA A 118 -10.62 -5.81 -5.58
C ALA A 118 -10.03 -6.74 -6.67
N ARG A 119 -9.13 -7.66 -6.29
CA ARG A 119 -8.66 -8.73 -7.18
C ARG A 119 -9.77 -9.76 -7.42
N THR A 120 -10.49 -10.15 -6.37
CA THR A 120 -11.48 -11.25 -6.44
C THR A 120 -12.77 -10.81 -7.13
N GLN A 121 -13.16 -9.54 -7.04
CA GLN A 121 -14.30 -8.99 -7.79
C GLN A 121 -14.13 -9.04 -9.32
N ASN A 122 -12.90 -9.20 -9.81
CA ASN A 122 -12.53 -9.22 -11.22
C ASN A 122 -12.20 -10.63 -11.76
N VAL A 123 -12.54 -11.69 -11.02
CA VAL A 123 -12.42 -13.10 -11.45
C VAL A 123 -13.79 -13.69 -11.73
#